data_AF-A0A3L7RSR8-F1
#
_entry.id   AF-A0A3L7RSR8-F1
#
_cell.length_a   1.000
_cell.length_b   1.000
_cell.length_c   1.000
_cell.angle_alpha   90.00
_cell.angle_beta   90.00
_cell.angle_gamma   90.00
#
_symmetry.space_group_name_H-M   'P 1'
#
loop_
_entity.id
_entity.type
_entity.pdbx_description
1 polymer ?
#
loop_
_entity_poly.entity_id
_entity_poly.type
_entity_poly.pdbx_seq_one_letter_code
_entity_poly.pdbx_strand_id
1 'polypeptide(L)'
;MPFLTENDWKELADAWEKDGIRLLERNCLSDYWQATVSTKPATNPSFIVGRIKGRIDHRFRSQKIPFKFSRKVSLRALGNNTTADVLDYIRRQVDSAQFCRSDFADNLKQFTRVWQDEKLHAPIEVSSGRYWYLLHLVLVVEGRRRISDFQFLGDLFEICQAIALERDYLLGGISVMPDHLHMCLRGALVDSPEAIAIAYMNESCRKLGVVGLWKPSYYVGTTGAYNMIAVRSYTPWASDGASPSGSPTGS
;
A
#
# COMPACT_ATOMS: atom_id res chain seq x y z
N MET A 1 -17.05 23.94 9.47
CA MET A 1 -16.71 25.24 8.84
C MET A 1 -15.64 24.98 7.78
N PRO A 2 -15.84 25.30 6.49
CA PRO A 2 -14.73 25.22 5.55
C PRO A 2 -13.88 26.48 5.71
N PHE A 3 -12.72 26.32 6.33
CA PHE A 3 -11.73 27.38 6.50
C PHE A 3 -11.16 27.87 5.16
N LEU A 4 -11.22 27.04 4.11
CA LEU A 4 -10.74 27.36 2.76
C LEU A 4 -11.88 27.38 1.76
N THR A 5 -11.76 28.27 0.78
CA THR A 5 -12.70 28.35 -0.34
C THR A 5 -12.49 27.21 -1.32
N GLU A 6 -13.47 26.94 -2.18
CA GLU A 6 -13.32 25.98 -3.28
C GLU A 6 -12.16 26.35 -4.22
N ASN A 7 -11.89 27.64 -4.43
CA ASN A 7 -10.76 28.09 -5.22
C ASN A 7 -9.41 27.75 -4.56
N ASP A 8 -9.29 27.94 -3.24
CA ASP A 8 -8.08 27.56 -2.50
C ASP A 8 -7.80 26.06 -2.63
N TRP A 9 -8.84 25.25 -2.56
CA TRP A 9 -8.70 23.81 -2.72
C TRP A 9 -8.32 23.40 -4.14
N LYS A 10 -8.86 24.08 -5.15
CA LYS A 10 -8.46 23.87 -6.54
C LYS A 10 -6.97 24.16 -6.74
N GLU A 11 -6.49 25.29 -6.21
CA GLU A 11 -5.07 25.64 -6.29
C GLU A 11 -4.18 24.65 -5.54
N LEU A 12 -4.62 24.15 -4.38
CA LEU A 12 -3.93 23.09 -3.65
C LEU A 12 -3.87 21.78 -4.46
N ALA A 13 -4.99 21.37 -5.05
CA ALA A 13 -5.09 20.17 -5.89
C ALA A 13 -4.19 20.27 -7.13
N ASP A 14 -4.19 21.40 -7.84
CA ASP A 14 -3.32 21.64 -8.99
C ASP A 14 -1.84 21.59 -8.61
N ALA A 15 -1.51 22.08 -7.42
CA ALA A 15 -0.15 22.03 -6.90
C ALA A 15 0.28 20.62 -6.49
N TRP A 16 -0.62 19.82 -5.92
CA TRP A 16 -0.37 18.41 -5.57
C TRP A 16 -0.27 17.52 -6.82
N GLU A 17 -1.04 17.79 -7.87
CA GLU A 17 -0.98 17.00 -9.10
C GLU A 17 0.41 17.08 -9.74
N LYS A 18 1.07 18.25 -9.67
CA LYS A 18 2.48 18.44 -10.09
C LYS A 18 3.46 17.60 -9.25
N ASP A 19 3.14 17.36 -7.99
CA ASP A 19 3.90 16.50 -7.08
C ASP A 19 3.55 15.00 -7.25
N GLY A 20 2.69 14.66 -8.23
CA GLY A 20 2.22 13.30 -8.48
C GLY A 20 1.17 12.81 -7.48
N ILE A 21 0.45 13.72 -6.84
CA ILE A 21 -0.59 13.45 -5.83
C ILE A 21 -1.92 14.03 -6.31
N ARG A 22 -2.84 13.17 -6.70
CA ARG A 22 -4.19 13.57 -7.14
C ARG A 22 -5.16 13.49 -5.96
N LEU A 23 -5.79 14.62 -5.62
CA LEU A 23 -6.91 14.62 -4.68
C LEU A 23 -8.13 13.93 -5.32
N LEU A 24 -8.69 12.94 -4.64
CA LEU A 24 -9.93 12.28 -5.07
C LEU A 24 -11.13 12.79 -4.29
N GLU A 25 -11.04 12.73 -2.98
CA GLU A 25 -12.12 13.06 -2.05
C GLU A 25 -11.52 13.78 -0.84
N ARG A 26 -12.29 14.67 -0.22
CA ARG A 26 -11.93 15.31 1.05
C ARG A 26 -13.14 15.36 1.96
N ASN A 27 -12.88 15.25 3.26
CA ASN A 27 -13.87 15.51 4.29
C ASN A 27 -13.22 16.39 5.36
N CYS A 28 -13.98 17.36 5.86
CA CYS A 28 -13.55 18.29 6.88
C CYS A 28 -14.61 18.31 7.98
N LEU A 29 -14.30 17.67 9.10
CA LEU A 29 -15.13 17.67 10.30
C LEU A 29 -14.52 18.60 11.34
N SER A 30 -15.22 18.82 12.46
CA SER A 30 -14.77 19.74 13.51
C SER A 30 -13.39 19.38 14.06
N ASP A 31 -13.09 18.08 14.12
CA ASP A 31 -11.95 17.56 14.89
C ASP A 31 -10.84 16.98 14.01
N TYR A 32 -11.12 16.75 12.71
CA TYR A 32 -10.13 16.23 11.78
C TYR A 32 -10.42 16.61 10.33
N TRP A 33 -9.34 16.63 9.56
CA TRP A 33 -9.36 16.68 8.12
C TRP A 33 -8.93 15.33 7.57
N GLN A 34 -9.66 14.83 6.58
CA GLN A 34 -9.38 13.58 5.90
C GLN A 34 -9.41 13.81 4.39
N ALA A 35 -8.50 13.15 3.69
CA ALA A 35 -8.53 13.11 2.24
C ALA A 35 -8.13 11.74 1.72
N THR A 36 -8.71 11.40 0.58
CA THR A 36 -8.31 10.25 -0.23
C THR A 36 -7.55 10.79 -1.42
N VAL A 37 -6.35 10.28 -1.64
CA VAL A 37 -5.48 10.69 -2.75
C VAL A 37 -5.05 9.47 -3.57
N SER A 38 -4.91 9.66 -4.87
CA SER A 38 -4.22 8.73 -5.75
C SER A 38 -2.81 9.27 -6.03
N THR A 39 -1.80 8.41 -6.06
CA THR A 39 -0.41 8.84 -6.21
C THR A 39 0.29 8.10 -7.32
N LYS A 40 1.24 8.77 -7.98
CA LYS A 40 2.14 8.09 -8.92
C LYS A 40 3.05 7.10 -8.17
N PRO A 41 3.46 5.98 -8.81
CA PRO A 41 4.36 5.00 -8.20
C PRO A 41 5.72 5.56 -7.77
N ALA A 42 6.14 6.72 -8.31
CA ALA A 42 7.39 7.38 -7.92
C ALA A 42 7.30 8.14 -6.59
N THR A 43 6.11 8.31 -6.01
CA THR A 43 5.91 9.13 -4.81
C THR A 43 5.91 8.27 -3.53
N ASN A 44 6.81 8.57 -2.58
CA ASN A 44 6.89 7.85 -1.30
C ASN A 44 5.94 8.41 -0.21
N PRO A 45 5.58 7.61 0.81
CA PRO A 45 4.69 8.01 1.92
C PRO A 45 5.05 9.30 2.63
N SER A 46 6.34 9.47 2.96
CA SER A 46 6.83 10.64 3.71
C SER A 46 6.65 11.93 2.91
N PHE A 47 6.94 11.87 1.62
CA PHE A 47 6.77 12.97 0.70
C PHE A 47 5.30 13.34 0.51
N ILE A 48 4.40 12.35 0.36
CA ILE A 48 2.95 12.56 0.23
C ILE A 48 2.44 13.40 1.41
N VAL A 49 2.70 12.93 2.63
CA VAL A 49 2.28 13.62 3.85
C VAL A 49 2.88 15.01 3.94
N GLY A 50 4.19 15.14 3.67
CA GLY A 50 4.90 16.42 3.74
C GLY A 50 4.30 17.47 2.80
N ARG A 51 3.96 17.07 1.55
CA ARG A 51 3.36 17.97 0.55
C ARG A 51 1.93 18.34 0.90
N ILE A 52 1.11 17.37 1.33
CA ILE A 52 -0.28 17.63 1.71
C ILE A 52 -0.33 18.56 2.91
N LYS A 53 0.25 18.15 4.04
CA LYS A 53 0.20 18.92 5.28
C LYS A 53 0.87 20.27 5.12
N GLY A 54 2.06 20.31 4.51
CA GLY A 54 2.83 21.54 4.36
C GLY A 54 2.09 22.62 3.56
N ARG A 55 1.43 22.25 2.46
CA ARG A 55 0.68 23.21 1.63
C ARG A 55 -0.60 23.69 2.32
N ILE A 56 -1.31 22.82 3.05
CA ILE A 56 -2.50 23.23 3.82
C ILE A 56 -2.09 24.15 4.99
N ASP A 57 -1.07 23.77 5.76
CA ASP A 57 -0.51 24.58 6.84
C ASP A 57 -0.11 25.98 6.32
N HIS A 58 0.56 26.03 5.17
CA HIS A 58 0.96 27.29 4.56
C HIS A 58 -0.25 28.15 4.18
N ARG A 59 -1.27 27.56 3.55
CA ARG A 59 -2.50 28.27 3.15
C ARG A 59 -3.26 28.83 4.35
N PHE A 60 -3.36 28.06 5.44
CA PHE A 60 -4.02 28.52 6.66
C PHE A 60 -3.27 29.71 7.27
N ARG A 61 -1.94 29.65 7.29
CA ARG A 61 -1.11 30.75 7.80
C ARG A 61 -1.20 32.00 6.92
N SER A 62 -1.17 31.86 5.59
CA SER A 62 -1.24 33.00 4.68
C SER A 62 -2.58 33.74 4.77
N GLN A 63 -3.66 33.02 5.06
CA GLN A 63 -4.99 33.57 5.28
C GLN A 63 -5.29 33.96 6.74
N LYS A 64 -4.29 33.88 7.64
CA LYS A 64 -4.42 34.17 9.08
C LYS A 64 -5.54 33.37 9.77
N ILE A 65 -5.79 32.15 9.29
CA ILE A 65 -6.79 31.26 9.86
C ILE A 65 -6.20 30.64 11.14
N PRO A 66 -6.86 30.78 12.30
CA PRO A 66 -6.35 30.30 13.59
C PRO A 66 -6.56 28.79 13.75
N PHE A 67 -6.03 28.00 12.82
CA PHE A 67 -6.11 26.54 12.85
C PHE A 67 -4.71 25.94 12.95
N LYS A 68 -4.55 24.98 13.86
CA LYS A 68 -3.27 24.30 14.11
C LYS A 68 -3.45 22.80 13.93
N PHE A 69 -2.80 22.25 12.91
CA PHE A 69 -2.74 20.80 12.74
C PHE A 69 -1.96 20.14 13.86
N SER A 70 -2.38 18.93 14.22
CA SER A 70 -1.56 18.01 15.00
C SER A 70 -0.20 17.83 14.34
N ARG A 71 0.83 17.60 15.16
CA ARG A 71 2.15 17.19 14.67
C ARG A 71 2.11 15.80 14.04
N LYS A 72 1.17 14.96 14.48
CA LYS A 72 1.04 13.57 14.04
C LYS A 72 -0.03 13.45 12.96
N VAL A 73 0.32 12.78 11.87
CA VAL A 73 -0.62 12.38 10.81
C VAL A 73 -0.85 10.87 10.81
N SER A 74 -1.87 10.42 10.11
CA SER A 74 -2.06 9.02 9.77
C SER A 74 -2.16 8.88 8.25
N LEU A 75 -1.32 8.05 7.64
CA LEU A 75 -1.42 7.69 6.23
C LEU A 75 -1.73 6.20 6.13
N ARG A 76 -2.76 5.85 5.36
CA ARG A 76 -3.15 4.47 5.11
C ARG A 76 -3.18 4.19 3.62
N ALA A 77 -2.45 3.17 3.19
CA ALA A 77 -2.59 2.57 1.89
C ALA A 77 -3.98 1.92 1.78
N LEU A 78 -4.62 2.13 0.63
CA LEU A 78 -5.94 1.60 0.30
C LEU A 78 -5.86 0.98 -1.09
N GLY A 79 -6.45 -0.19 -1.25
CA GLY A 79 -6.49 -0.92 -2.50
C GLY A 79 -7.91 -1.22 -2.96
N ASN A 80 -8.02 -1.71 -4.19
CA ASN A 80 -9.25 -2.40 -4.59
C ASN A 80 -9.41 -3.71 -3.79
N ASN A 81 -8.29 -4.40 -3.56
CA ASN A 81 -8.22 -5.60 -2.74
C ASN A 81 -7.67 -5.25 -1.35
N THR A 82 -8.19 -5.93 -0.33
CA THR A 82 -7.60 -5.88 1.00
C THR A 82 -6.29 -6.65 1.04
N THR A 83 -5.49 -6.43 2.09
CA THR A 83 -4.29 -7.24 2.31
C THR A 83 -4.64 -8.72 2.46
N ALA A 84 -5.77 -9.06 3.12
CA ALA A 84 -6.23 -10.43 3.25
C ALA A 84 -6.52 -11.06 1.88
N ASP A 85 -7.26 -10.35 1.01
CA ASP A 85 -7.56 -10.83 -0.35
C ASP A 85 -6.29 -11.12 -1.15
N VAL A 86 -5.28 -10.26 -1.06
CA VAL A 86 -4.01 -10.42 -1.76
C VAL A 86 -3.21 -11.60 -1.20
N LEU A 87 -3.16 -11.78 0.12
CA LEU A 87 -2.48 -12.92 0.74
C LEU A 87 -3.16 -14.25 0.39
N ASP A 88 -4.48 -14.27 0.36
CA ASP A 88 -5.27 -15.44 -0.06
C ASP A 88 -5.12 -15.75 -1.55
N TYR A 89 -4.96 -14.72 -2.38
CA TYR A 89 -4.60 -14.87 -3.78
C TYR A 89 -3.21 -15.50 -3.93
N ILE A 90 -2.19 -14.96 -3.25
CA ILE A 90 -0.82 -15.49 -3.27
C ILE A 90 -0.79 -16.96 -2.81
N ARG A 91 -1.51 -17.29 -1.72
CA ARG A 91 -1.56 -18.66 -1.19
C ARG A 91 -2.08 -19.66 -2.22
N ARG A 92 -3.06 -19.28 -3.03
CA ARG A 92 -3.74 -20.13 -4.01
C ARG A 92 -3.13 -20.05 -5.41
N GLN A 93 -2.06 -19.27 -5.59
CA GLN A 93 -1.57 -18.93 -6.93
C GLN A 93 -1.13 -20.17 -7.72
N VAL A 94 -0.40 -21.09 -7.06
CA VAL A 94 0.04 -22.34 -7.69
C VAL A 94 -1.13 -23.27 -7.98
N ASP A 95 -2.09 -23.40 -7.06
CA ASP A 95 -3.26 -24.27 -7.22
C ASP A 95 -4.22 -23.77 -8.31
N SER A 96 -4.29 -22.46 -8.50
CA SER A 96 -5.14 -21.83 -9.52
C SER A 96 -4.51 -21.89 -10.92
N ALA A 97 -3.22 -22.20 -11.01
CA ALA A 97 -2.51 -22.29 -12.27
C ALA A 97 -2.78 -23.65 -12.95
N GLN A 98 -3.14 -23.59 -14.23
CA GLN A 98 -3.44 -24.77 -15.04
C GLN A 98 -2.16 -25.41 -15.58
N PHE A 99 -1.40 -26.08 -14.71
CA PHE A 99 -0.22 -26.85 -15.12
C PHE A 99 -0.63 -28.19 -15.73
N CYS A 100 0.07 -28.61 -16.79
CA CYS A 100 -0.18 -29.90 -17.43
C CYS A 100 0.16 -31.10 -16.55
N ARG A 101 1.06 -30.93 -15.56
CA ARG A 101 1.49 -31.97 -14.64
C ARG A 101 1.31 -31.53 -13.19
N SER A 102 0.74 -32.41 -12.38
CA SER A 102 0.51 -32.16 -10.94
C SER A 102 1.81 -32.10 -10.16
N ASP A 103 2.79 -32.93 -10.47
CA ASP A 103 4.09 -32.95 -9.79
C ASP A 103 4.89 -31.66 -9.98
N PHE A 104 4.76 -31.02 -11.15
CA PHE A 104 5.32 -29.69 -11.37
C PHE A 104 4.69 -28.66 -10.43
N ALA A 105 3.36 -28.68 -10.30
CA ALA A 105 2.64 -27.79 -9.40
C ALA A 105 3.04 -28.04 -7.94
N ASP A 106 3.14 -29.30 -7.52
CA ASP A 106 3.52 -29.66 -6.16
C ASP A 106 4.94 -29.21 -5.82
N ASN A 107 5.88 -29.33 -6.76
CA ASN A 107 7.23 -28.77 -6.60
C ASN A 107 7.22 -27.24 -6.55
N LEU A 108 6.34 -26.57 -7.30
CA LEU A 108 6.29 -25.10 -7.31
C LEU A 108 5.74 -24.52 -6.01
N LYS A 109 4.87 -25.25 -5.29
CA LYS A 109 4.31 -24.82 -3.99
C LYS A 109 5.38 -24.44 -2.97
N GLN A 110 6.57 -25.06 -3.04
CA GLN A 110 7.66 -24.76 -2.12
C GLN A 110 8.19 -23.32 -2.24
N PHE A 111 7.97 -22.66 -3.39
CA PHE A 111 8.35 -21.26 -3.63
C PHE A 111 7.19 -20.28 -3.42
N THR A 112 6.16 -20.72 -2.70
CA THR A 112 5.04 -19.90 -2.25
C THR A 112 4.95 -19.93 -0.75
N ARG A 113 4.99 -18.74 -0.13
CA ARG A 113 4.92 -18.61 1.32
C ARG A 113 4.09 -17.40 1.70
N VAL A 114 3.23 -17.57 2.70
CA VAL A 114 2.49 -16.49 3.35
C VAL A 114 2.82 -16.52 4.83
N TRP A 115 3.26 -15.39 5.37
CA TRP A 115 3.60 -15.26 6.78
C TRP A 115 2.43 -14.65 7.54
N GLN A 116 2.12 -15.25 8.70
CA GLN A 116 1.22 -14.65 9.67
C GLN A 116 2.05 -13.77 10.62
N ASP A 117 2.46 -12.60 10.14
CA ASP A 117 3.13 -11.61 10.97
C ASP A 117 2.16 -10.47 11.29
N GLU A 118 1.75 -10.36 12.56
CA GLU A 118 0.90 -9.27 13.05
C GLU A 118 1.52 -7.90 12.78
N LYS A 119 2.86 -7.81 12.72
CA LYS A 119 3.57 -6.57 12.39
C LYS A 119 3.27 -6.10 10.98
N LEU A 120 2.83 -6.96 10.05
CA LEU A 120 2.48 -6.56 8.68
C LEU A 120 1.38 -5.50 8.68
N HIS A 121 0.39 -5.65 9.57
CA HIS A 121 -0.74 -4.74 9.70
C HIS A 121 -0.49 -3.59 10.71
N ALA A 122 0.58 -3.68 11.50
CA ALA A 122 0.98 -2.60 12.38
C ALA A 122 1.48 -1.38 11.59
N PRO A 123 1.22 -0.14 12.05
CA PRO A 123 1.81 1.03 11.44
C PRO A 123 3.32 1.07 11.66
N ILE A 124 4.03 1.68 10.71
CA ILE A 124 5.34 2.25 10.99
C ILE A 124 5.10 3.53 11.77
N GLU A 125 5.56 3.57 13.02
CA GLU A 125 5.47 4.75 13.89
C GLU A 125 6.73 5.59 13.79
N VAL A 126 6.55 6.87 13.51
CA VAL A 126 7.62 7.88 13.52
C VAL A 126 7.13 9.12 14.27
N SER A 127 8.04 10.05 14.57
CA SER A 127 7.70 11.28 15.29
C SER A 127 6.63 12.13 14.59
N SER A 128 6.54 12.07 13.26
CA SER A 128 5.58 12.77 12.43
C SER A 128 4.23 12.04 12.25
N GLY A 129 4.09 10.79 12.67
CA GLY A 129 2.83 10.06 12.48
C GLY A 129 2.91 8.54 12.40
N ARG A 130 1.84 7.97 11.88
CA ARG A 130 1.65 6.52 11.69
C ARG A 130 1.36 6.21 10.23
N TYR A 131 2.04 5.19 9.70
CA TYR A 131 2.00 4.87 8.28
C TYR A 131 1.70 3.39 8.06
N TRP A 132 0.60 3.10 7.38
CA TRP A 132 0.27 1.76 6.90
C TRP A 132 0.56 1.72 5.40
N TYR A 133 1.72 1.19 5.02
CA TYR A 133 2.23 1.24 3.64
C TYR A 133 2.43 -0.16 3.08
N LEU A 134 1.32 -0.84 2.77
CA LEU A 134 1.33 -2.18 2.19
C LEU A 134 1.13 -2.14 0.69
N LEU A 135 1.84 -3.02 -0.01
CA LEU A 135 1.90 -3.11 -1.46
C LEU A 135 1.68 -4.55 -1.91
N HIS A 136 1.02 -4.70 -3.06
CA HIS A 136 1.02 -5.89 -3.90
C HIS A 136 1.90 -5.60 -5.11
N LEU A 137 3.05 -6.27 -5.19
CA LEU A 137 4.02 -6.11 -6.26
C LEU A 137 4.00 -7.35 -7.16
N VAL A 138 3.98 -7.13 -8.48
CA VAL A 138 4.09 -8.18 -9.48
C VAL A 138 5.16 -7.83 -10.50
N LEU A 139 6.13 -8.73 -10.65
CA LEU A 139 7.17 -8.66 -11.67
C LEU A 139 6.95 -9.79 -12.67
N VAL A 140 7.13 -9.51 -13.96
CA VAL A 140 6.89 -10.49 -15.02
C VAL A 140 8.21 -10.81 -15.70
N VAL A 141 8.49 -12.09 -15.91
CA VAL A 141 9.69 -12.54 -16.64
C VAL A 141 9.62 -12.01 -18.07
N GLU A 142 10.77 -11.61 -18.63
CA GLU A 142 10.83 -11.03 -19.97
C GLU A 142 10.21 -11.96 -21.02
N GLY A 143 9.36 -11.39 -21.87
CA GLY A 143 8.57 -12.13 -22.86
C GLY A 143 7.61 -13.17 -22.27
N ARG A 144 7.31 -13.13 -20.96
CA ARG A 144 6.57 -14.18 -20.24
C ARG A 144 7.16 -15.58 -20.46
N ARG A 145 8.48 -15.66 -20.62
CA ARG A 145 9.17 -16.95 -20.68
C ARG A 145 8.96 -17.70 -19.38
N ARG A 146 8.87 -19.02 -19.48
CA ARG A 146 8.66 -19.91 -18.34
C ARG A 146 9.97 -20.56 -17.96
N ILE A 147 10.35 -20.39 -16.70
CA ILE A 147 11.52 -21.03 -16.10
C ILE A 147 11.03 -22.33 -15.46
N SER A 148 11.58 -23.46 -15.91
CA SER A 148 11.27 -24.79 -15.38
C SER A 148 12.35 -25.33 -14.44
N ASP A 149 13.45 -24.59 -14.27
CA ASP A 149 14.53 -24.95 -13.38
C ASP A 149 14.14 -24.59 -11.94
N PHE A 150 13.87 -25.62 -11.12
CA PHE A 150 13.48 -25.44 -9.73
C PHE A 150 14.62 -24.90 -8.85
N GLN A 151 15.88 -25.16 -9.18
CA GLN A 151 16.99 -24.56 -8.45
C GLN A 151 16.98 -23.05 -8.65
N PHE A 152 16.84 -22.60 -9.90
CA PHE A 152 16.74 -21.16 -10.21
C PHE A 152 15.56 -20.50 -9.51
N LEU A 153 14.39 -21.13 -9.52
CA LEU A 153 13.19 -20.60 -8.84
C LEU A 153 13.39 -20.53 -7.31
N GLY A 154 14.07 -21.52 -6.73
CA GLY A 154 14.45 -21.53 -5.33
C GLY A 154 15.44 -20.42 -4.96
N ASP A 155 16.48 -20.24 -5.77
CA ASP A 155 17.46 -19.16 -5.57
C ASP A 155 16.78 -17.79 -5.65
N LEU A 156 15.88 -17.60 -6.61
CA LEU A 156 15.09 -16.37 -6.73
C LEU A 156 14.20 -16.13 -5.49
N PHE A 157 13.52 -17.17 -5.00
CA PHE A 157 12.69 -17.10 -3.80
C PHE A 157 13.50 -16.66 -2.56
N GLU A 158 14.68 -17.24 -2.35
CA GLU A 158 15.59 -16.88 -1.24
C GLU A 158 16.16 -15.47 -1.40
N ILE A 159 16.56 -15.09 -2.62
CA ILE A 159 17.07 -13.75 -2.93
C ILE A 159 16.01 -12.68 -2.65
N CYS A 160 14.75 -12.90 -3.01
CA CYS A 160 13.67 -11.95 -2.72
C CYS A 160 13.48 -11.75 -1.20
N GLN A 161 13.57 -12.81 -0.40
CA GLN A 161 13.52 -12.69 1.06
C GLN A 161 14.73 -11.92 1.60
N ALA A 162 15.92 -12.17 1.07
CA ALA A 162 17.13 -11.44 1.46
C ALA A 162 17.03 -9.94 1.14
N ILE A 163 16.50 -9.57 -0.03
CA ILE A 163 16.26 -8.16 -0.41
C ILE A 163 15.32 -7.49 0.58
N ALA A 164 14.24 -8.16 1.00
CA ALA A 164 13.32 -7.62 1.99
C ALA A 164 14.02 -7.31 3.31
N LEU A 165 14.84 -8.23 3.80
CA LEU A 165 15.62 -8.03 5.03
C LEU A 165 16.64 -6.90 4.91
N GLU A 166 17.41 -6.86 3.81
CA GLU A 166 18.44 -5.84 3.54
C GLU A 166 17.86 -4.42 3.44
N ARG A 167 16.59 -4.30 3.05
CA ARG A 167 15.91 -3.02 2.81
C ARG A 167 14.91 -2.65 3.90
N ASP A 168 14.84 -3.42 5.00
CA ASP A 168 13.85 -3.25 6.08
C ASP A 168 12.40 -3.27 5.57
N TYR A 169 12.12 -4.14 4.61
CA TYR A 169 10.76 -4.45 4.17
C TYR A 169 10.23 -5.64 4.96
N LEU A 170 8.91 -5.65 5.19
CA LEU A 170 8.24 -6.77 5.83
C LEU A 170 7.43 -7.56 4.80
N LEU A 171 7.83 -8.79 4.48
CA LEU A 171 7.09 -9.67 3.59
C LEU A 171 5.88 -10.27 4.32
N GLY A 172 4.70 -10.07 3.75
CA GLY A 172 3.47 -10.78 4.14
C GLY A 172 3.25 -12.04 3.31
N GLY A 173 3.65 -12.04 2.05
CA GLY A 173 3.60 -13.22 1.21
C GLY A 173 4.40 -13.07 -0.07
N ILE A 174 4.80 -14.20 -0.64
CA ILE A 174 5.54 -14.31 -1.89
C ILE A 174 5.07 -15.58 -2.63
N SER A 175 5.03 -15.51 -3.96
CA SER A 175 4.86 -16.67 -4.84
C SER A 175 5.72 -16.48 -6.08
N VAL A 176 6.75 -17.31 -6.24
CA VAL A 176 7.57 -17.35 -7.45
C VAL A 176 6.95 -18.34 -8.42
N MET A 177 6.46 -17.81 -9.55
CA MET A 177 5.88 -18.58 -10.64
C MET A 177 6.86 -18.64 -11.82
N PRO A 178 6.71 -19.61 -12.75
CA PRO A 178 7.64 -19.78 -13.87
C PRO A 178 7.83 -18.53 -14.74
N ASP A 179 6.81 -17.69 -14.87
CA ASP A 179 6.81 -16.49 -15.74
C ASP A 179 6.56 -15.18 -14.99
N HIS A 180 6.39 -15.20 -13.67
CA HIS A 180 6.17 -14.00 -12.87
C HIS A 180 6.40 -14.22 -11.37
N LEU A 181 6.50 -13.12 -10.62
CA LEU A 181 6.65 -13.09 -9.17
C LEU A 181 5.51 -12.26 -8.58
N HIS A 182 4.83 -12.78 -7.56
CA HIS A 182 3.92 -12.01 -6.72
C HIS A 182 4.51 -11.80 -5.33
N MET A 183 4.36 -10.59 -4.78
CA MET A 183 4.71 -10.27 -3.40
C MET A 183 3.66 -9.37 -2.75
N CYS A 184 3.34 -9.65 -1.49
CA CYS A 184 2.65 -8.73 -0.60
C CYS A 184 3.62 -8.30 0.49
N LEU A 185 3.85 -7.00 0.65
CA LEU A 185 4.88 -6.49 1.55
C LEU A 185 4.53 -5.11 2.12
N ARG A 186 5.07 -4.79 3.29
CA ARG A 186 5.13 -3.43 3.82
C ARG A 186 6.48 -2.81 3.46
N GLY A 187 6.46 -1.69 2.74
CA GLY A 187 7.66 -0.98 2.29
C GLY A 187 8.21 -0.03 3.35
N ALA A 188 9.44 0.46 3.13
CA ALA A 188 10.03 1.53 3.92
C ALA A 188 9.44 2.90 3.54
N LEU A 189 9.33 3.83 4.49
CA LEU A 189 8.65 5.13 4.26
C LEU A 189 9.39 6.10 3.34
N VAL A 190 10.67 5.84 3.09
CA VAL A 190 11.53 6.62 2.20
C VAL A 190 11.46 6.10 0.76
N ASP A 191 11.06 4.86 0.57
CA ASP A 191 11.03 4.21 -0.73
C ASP A 191 9.64 4.32 -1.36
N SER A 192 9.62 4.78 -2.61
CA SER A 192 8.41 4.81 -3.42
C SER A 192 8.06 3.39 -3.92
N PRO A 193 6.81 3.13 -4.30
CA PRO A 193 6.44 1.84 -4.90
C PRO A 193 7.33 1.46 -6.09
N GLU A 194 7.70 2.44 -6.90
CA GLU A 194 8.64 2.29 -8.01
C GLU A 194 10.04 1.90 -7.55
N ALA A 195 10.60 2.60 -6.56
CA ALA A 195 11.94 2.30 -6.05
C ALA A 195 12.01 0.88 -5.48
N ILE A 196 10.95 0.42 -4.81
CA ILE A 196 10.84 -0.96 -4.30
C ILE A 196 10.83 -1.95 -5.48
N ALA A 197 10.00 -1.72 -6.50
CA ALA A 197 9.94 -2.60 -7.67
C ALA A 197 11.29 -2.69 -8.39
N ILE A 198 11.94 -1.54 -8.63
CA ILE A 198 13.26 -1.47 -9.26
C ILE A 198 14.33 -2.17 -8.41
N ALA A 199 14.28 -2.02 -7.08
CA ALA A 199 15.21 -2.72 -6.18
C ALA A 199 15.09 -4.25 -6.34
N TYR A 200 13.88 -4.79 -6.33
CA TYR A 200 13.67 -6.22 -6.57
C TYR A 200 14.13 -6.65 -7.96
N MET A 201 13.79 -5.89 -9.01
CA MET A 201 14.19 -6.22 -10.37
C MET A 201 15.71 -6.27 -10.52
N ASN A 202 16.42 -5.24 -10.03
CA ASN A 202 17.86 -5.10 -10.22
C ASN A 202 18.66 -6.04 -9.30
N GLU A 203 18.32 -6.09 -8.02
CA GLU A 203 19.08 -6.89 -7.06
C GLU A 203 18.91 -8.39 -7.30
N SER A 204 17.73 -8.85 -7.74
CA SER A 204 17.54 -10.26 -8.11
C SER A 204 18.37 -10.64 -9.32
N CYS A 205 18.35 -9.83 -10.39
CA CYS A 205 19.21 -10.05 -11.56
C CYS A 205 20.70 -10.11 -11.16
N ARG A 206 21.15 -9.14 -10.34
CA ARG A 206 22.54 -9.06 -9.87
C ARG A 206 22.94 -10.28 -9.05
N LYS A 207 22.13 -10.70 -8.08
CA LYS A 207 22.43 -11.83 -7.19
C LYS A 207 22.33 -13.19 -7.91
N LEU A 208 21.47 -13.32 -8.93
CA LEU A 208 21.36 -14.51 -9.78
C LEU A 208 22.44 -14.56 -10.88
N GLY A 209 23.18 -13.46 -11.12
CA GLY A 209 24.15 -13.38 -12.21
C GLY A 209 23.54 -13.37 -13.60
N VAL A 210 22.30 -12.89 -13.74
CA VAL A 210 21.57 -12.82 -15.02
C VAL A 210 21.26 -11.39 -15.42
N VAL A 211 21.04 -11.16 -16.71
CA VAL A 211 20.59 -9.88 -17.27
C VAL A 211 19.25 -10.07 -17.97
N GLY A 212 18.36 -9.08 -17.84
CA GLY A 212 17.08 -9.09 -18.56
C GLY A 212 16.11 -10.19 -18.11
N LEU A 213 16.18 -10.63 -16.83
CA LEU A 213 15.20 -11.59 -16.29
C LEU A 213 13.79 -11.00 -16.33
N TRP A 214 13.63 -9.74 -15.96
CA TRP A 214 12.34 -9.07 -15.84
C TRP A 214 12.04 -8.22 -17.05
N LYS A 215 10.75 -8.18 -17.41
CA LYS A 215 10.20 -7.15 -18.30
C LYS A 215 10.48 -5.77 -17.71
N PRO A 216 10.82 -4.74 -18.51
CA PRO A 216 11.05 -3.36 -18.03
C PRO A 216 9.73 -2.66 -17.67
N SER A 217 8.90 -3.31 -16.87
CA SER A 217 7.62 -2.85 -16.35
C SER A 217 7.26 -3.67 -15.13
N TYR A 218 6.53 -3.08 -14.21
CA TYR A 218 6.01 -3.73 -13.02
C TYR A 218 4.54 -3.38 -12.82
N TYR A 219 3.84 -4.21 -12.07
CA TYR A 219 2.58 -3.81 -11.45
C TYR A 219 2.81 -3.59 -9.97
N VAL A 220 2.27 -2.50 -9.44
CA VAL A 220 2.22 -2.26 -7.99
C VAL A 220 0.88 -1.65 -7.62
N GLY A 221 0.21 -2.26 -6.66
CA GLY A 221 -1.05 -1.77 -6.07
C GLY A 221 -0.89 -1.59 -4.57
N THR A 222 -1.49 -0.54 -4.02
CA THR A 222 -1.63 -0.41 -2.56
C THR A 222 -2.64 -1.41 -2.03
N THR A 223 -2.43 -1.90 -0.81
CA THR A 223 -3.39 -2.75 -0.09
C THR A 223 -3.55 -2.23 1.34
N GLY A 224 -4.61 -2.65 2.03
CA GLY A 224 -4.80 -2.30 3.43
C GLY A 224 -5.86 -3.18 4.09
N ALA A 225 -6.18 -2.86 5.34
CA ALA A 225 -7.26 -3.53 6.08
C ALA A 225 -8.65 -3.31 5.47
N TYR A 226 -8.79 -2.25 4.67
CA TYR A 226 -10.05 -1.85 4.05
C TYR A 226 -9.83 -1.59 2.56
N ASN A 227 -10.87 -1.79 1.77
CA ASN A 227 -10.89 -1.43 0.36
C ASN A 227 -11.48 -0.03 0.15
N MET A 228 -11.43 0.46 -1.10
CA MET A 228 -11.98 1.76 -1.48
C MET A 228 -13.50 1.90 -1.24
N ILE A 229 -14.26 0.80 -1.21
CA ILE A 229 -15.70 0.82 -0.94
C ILE A 229 -15.95 1.25 0.52
N ALA A 230 -15.23 0.63 1.47
CA ALA A 230 -15.37 0.96 2.88
C ALA A 230 -15.05 2.43 3.20
N VAL A 231 -14.11 3.05 2.48
CA VAL A 231 -13.78 4.47 2.65
C VAL A 231 -14.86 5.38 2.08
N ARG A 232 -15.46 5.02 0.94
CA ARG A 232 -16.56 5.77 0.32
C ARG A 232 -17.88 5.64 1.08
N SER A 233 -18.09 4.52 1.77
CA SER A 233 -19.28 4.26 2.58
C SER A 233 -19.18 4.80 4.01
N TYR A 234 -18.02 5.35 4.41
CA TYR A 234 -17.85 5.92 5.75
C TYR A 234 -18.60 7.25 5.87
N THR A 235 -19.89 7.17 6.12
CA THR A 235 -20.69 8.23 6.74
C THR A 235 -20.36 8.17 8.24
N PRO A 236 -20.01 9.27 8.93
CA PRO A 236 -19.73 9.22 10.36
C PRO A 236 -20.94 8.62 11.07
N TRP A 237 -20.70 7.66 11.96
CA TRP A 237 -21.70 7.23 12.93
C TRP A 237 -22.28 8.49 13.57
N ALA A 238 -23.56 8.73 13.32
CA ALA A 238 -24.29 9.76 14.05
C ALA A 238 -24.34 9.29 15.50
N SER A 239 -24.08 10.24 16.38
CA SER A 239 -24.32 10.20 17.81
C SER A 239 -25.60 9.43 18.20
N ASP A 240 -25.45 8.20 18.68
CA ASP A 240 -26.45 7.61 19.58
C ASP A 240 -26.23 8.18 20.98
N GLY A 241 -26.76 9.39 21.15
CA GLY A 241 -27.18 9.88 22.45
C GLY A 241 -28.40 9.08 22.89
N ALA A 242 -28.18 8.05 23.71
CA ALA A 242 -29.22 7.46 24.53
C ALA A 242 -28.71 7.36 25.97
N SER A 243 -28.94 8.42 26.74
CA SER A 243 -29.02 8.27 28.20
C SER A 243 -30.36 7.57 28.50
N PRO A 244 -30.37 6.46 29.25
CA PRO A 244 -31.62 5.84 29.69
C PRO A 244 -32.12 6.61 30.91
N SER A 245 -33.05 7.54 30.72
CA SER A 245 -33.90 8.03 31.81
C SER A 245 -35.05 7.05 32.02
N GLY A 246 -35.21 6.53 33.25
CA GLY A 246 -36.43 5.85 33.71
C GLY A 246 -37.68 6.75 33.56
N SER A 247 -38.91 6.29 33.76
CA SER A 247 -39.46 5.16 34.52
C SER A 247 -40.89 4.89 33.99
N PRO A 248 -41.49 3.72 34.25
CA PRO A 248 -42.88 3.47 33.89
C PRO A 248 -43.82 3.98 35.00
N THR A 249 -44.67 4.95 34.69
CA THR A 249 -45.90 5.23 35.45
C THR A 249 -47.02 4.40 34.84
N GLY A 250 -47.63 3.55 35.66
CA GLY A 250 -48.78 2.74 35.28
C GLY A 250 -50.09 3.52 35.25
N SER A 251 -51.04 2.94 34.53
CA SER A 251 -52.45 2.72 34.89
C SER A 251 -53.07 1.84 33.83
#